data_AF-A0A2V8FF87-F1
#
_entry.id   AF-A0A2V8FF87-F1
#
_cell.length_a   1.000
_cell.length_b   1.000
_cell.length_c   1.000
_cell.angle_alpha   90.00
_cell.angle_beta   90.00
_cell.angle_gamma   90.00
#
_symmetry.space_group_name_H-M   'P 1'
#
loop_
_entity.id
_entity.type
_entity.pdbx_description
1 polymer ?
#
loop_
_entity_poly.entity_id
_entity_poly.type
_entity_poly.pdbx_seq_one_letter_code
_entity_poly.pdbx_strand_id
1 'polypeptide(L)' 'GSLAERRLTALFRRGDVLVACLAVNQPRALIKFRKLLAGGATWEAAVSDTALS' A
#
# COMPACT_ATOMS: atom_id res chain seq x y z
N GLY A 1 -8.29 20.08 -10.29
CA GLY A 1 -8.26 18.60 -10.25
C GLY A 1 -8.68 18.13 -8.88
N SER A 2 -9.76 17.36 -8.80
CA SER A 2 -10.39 16.94 -7.54
C SER A 2 -9.68 15.71 -6.93
N LEU A 3 -9.68 15.58 -5.60
CA LEU A 3 -9.17 14.39 -4.91
C LEU A 3 -9.95 13.12 -5.32
N ALA A 4 -11.22 13.27 -5.74
CA ALA A 4 -12.07 12.18 -6.22
C ALA A 4 -11.57 11.55 -7.52
N GLU A 5 -10.79 12.28 -8.33
CA GLU A 5 -10.23 11.79 -9.59
C GLU A 5 -8.82 11.23 -9.41
N ARG A 6 -8.17 11.51 -8.28
CA ARG A 6 -6.81 11.09 -8.00
C ARG A 6 -6.78 9.68 -7.42
N ARG A 7 -5.92 8.85 -8.00
CA ARG A 7 -5.57 7.53 -7.50
C ARG A 7 -4.23 7.66 -6.78
N LEU A 8 -4.20 7.35 -5.49
CA LEU A 8 -2.99 7.44 -4.68
C LEU A 8 -2.93 6.29 -3.69
N THR A 9 -1.74 5.71 -3.57
CA THR A 9 -1.42 4.71 -2.56
C THR A 9 -0.13 5.12 -1.87
N ALA A 10 -0.16 5.18 -0.55
CA ALA A 10 1.00 5.48 0.29
C ALA A 10 1.21 4.35 1.30
N LEU A 11 2.46 3.90 1.42
CA LEU A 11 2.87 2.84 2.33
C LEU A 11 3.75 3.42 3.42
N PHE A 12 3.61 2.90 4.64
CA PHE A 12 4.36 3.34 5.81
C PHE A 12 5.12 2.17 6.40
N ARG A 13 6.35 2.44 6.84
CA ARG A 13 7.24 1.43 7.43
C ARG A 13 7.80 1.85 8.77
N ARG A 14 8.17 0.86 9.57
CA ARG A 14 9.06 1.02 10.72
C ARG A 14 10.21 0.02 10.56
N GLY A 15 11.43 0.54 10.33
CA GLY A 15 12.53 -0.31 9.88
C GLY A 15 12.20 -0.95 8.55
N ASP A 16 12.35 -2.27 8.46
CA ASP A 16 12.00 -3.05 7.26
C ASP A 16 10.58 -3.63 7.29
N VAL A 17 9.74 -3.29 8.28
CA VAL A 17 8.38 -3.85 8.37
C VAL A 17 7.35 -2.85 7.85
N LEU A 18 6.45 -3.32 6.99
CA LEU A 18 5.27 -2.56 6.56
C LEU A 18 4.26 -2.47 7.71
N VAL A 19 3.85 -1.25 8.08
CA VAL A 19 2.98 -1.01 9.24
C VAL A 19 1.65 -0.35 8.91
N ALA A 20 1.55 0.36 7.78
CA ALA A 20 0.27 0.92 7.33
C ALA A 20 0.22 1.13 5.81
N CYS A 21 -1.00 1.27 5.29
CA CYS A 21 -1.29 1.64 3.91
C CYS A 21 -2.46 2.64 3.88
N LEU A 22 -2.28 3.74 3.15
CA LEU A 22 -3.35 4.65 2.76
C LEU A 22 -3.63 4.44 1.27
N ALA A 23 -4.89 4.17 0.92
CA ALA A 23 -5.31 4.05 -0.48
C ALA A 23 -6.52 4.96 -0.72
N VAL A 24 -6.44 5.81 -1.74
CA VAL A 24 -7.48 6.76 -2.13
C VAL A 24 -8.00 6.35 -3.51
N ASN A 25 -9.31 6.10 -3.60
CA ASN A 25 -9.99 5.62 -4.81
C ASN A 25 -9.40 4.31 -5.39
N GLN A 26 -8.80 3.47 -4.53
CA GLN A 26 -8.19 2.19 -4.92
C GLN A 26 -8.59 1.04 -3.97
N PRO A 27 -9.83 0.53 -4.02
CA PRO A 27 -10.29 -0.53 -3.12
C PRO A 27 -9.52 -1.84 -3.27
N ARG A 28 -9.02 -2.16 -4.48
CA ARG A 28 -8.17 -3.35 -4.71
C ARG A 28 -6.83 -3.26 -4.01
N ALA A 29 -6.22 -2.07 -3.95
CA ALA A 29 -4.98 -1.85 -3.20
C ALA A 29 -5.21 -2.12 -1.70
N LEU A 30 -6.35 -1.68 -1.16
CA LEU A 30 -6.67 -1.88 0.25
C LEU A 30 -6.79 -3.37 0.62
N ILE A 31 -7.40 -4.20 -0.24
CA ILE A 31 -7.48 -5.67 -0.03
C ILE A 31 -6.09 -6.31 -0.09
N LYS A 32 -5.26 -5.89 -1.05
CA LYS A 32 -3.90 -6.39 -1.23
C LYS A 32 -3.02 -6.09 -0.01
N PHE A 33 -2.91 -4.81 0.35
CA PHE A 33 -2.04 -4.38 1.46
C PHE A 33 -2.55 -4.84 2.82
N ARG A 34 -3.87 -5.09 2.99
CA ARG A 34 -4.39 -5.72 4.21
C ARG A 34 -3.76 -7.09 4.47
N LYS A 35 -3.55 -7.91 3.44
CA LYS A 35 -2.91 -9.23 3.58
C LYS A 35 -1.42 -9.09 3.94
N LEU A 36 -0.72 -8.17 3.28
CA LEU A 36 0.70 -7.90 3.53
C LEU A 36 0.94 -7.36 4.94
N LEU A 37 0.07 -6.47 5.43
CA LEU A 37 0.10 -5.95 6.79
C LEU A 37 -0.15 -7.05 7.83
N ALA A 38 -1.17 -7.89 7.61
CA ALA A 38 -1.46 -9.00 8.52
C ALA A 38 -0.33 -10.04 8.57
N GLY A 39 0.41 -10.21 7.48
CA GLY A 39 1.57 -11.11 7.39
C GLY A 39 2.88 -10.52 7.87
N GLY A 40 2.92 -9.24 8.28
CA GLY A 40 4.16 -8.58 8.68
C GLY A 40 5.19 -8.47 7.55
N ALA A 41 4.72 -8.17 6.32
CA ALA A 41 5.58 -8.14 5.14
C ALA A 41 6.76 -7.15 5.28
N THR A 42 7.89 -7.53 4.67
CA THR A 42 9.04 -6.65 4.55
C THR A 42 8.73 -5.48 3.61
N TRP A 43 9.46 -4.38 3.76
CA TRP A 43 9.28 -3.20 2.94
C TRP A 43 9.56 -3.50 1.47
N GLU A 44 10.64 -4.24 1.20
CA GLU A 44 11.02 -4.66 -0.15
C GLU A 44 9.91 -5.48 -0.84
N ALA A 45 9.31 -6.43 -0.11
CA ALA A 45 8.19 -7.21 -0.61
C ALA A 45 6.97 -6.33 -0.91
N ALA A 46 6.70 -5.32 -0.07
CA ALA A 46 5.58 -4.41 -0.25
C ALA A 46 5.76 -3.47 -1.45
N VAL A 47 6.96 -2.92 -1.68
CA VAL A 47 7.21 -1.95 -2.77
C VAL A 47 7.40 -2.61 -4.12
N SER A 48 8.03 -3.78 -4.19
CA SER A 48 8.19 -4.54 -5.44
C SER A 48 6.85 -4.90 -6.06
N ASP A 49 5.85 -5.12 -5.20
CA ASP A 49 4.49 -5.42 -5.60
C ASP A 49 3.69 -4.14 -6.00
N THR A 50 4.22 -2.95 -5.71
CA THR A 50 3.58 -1.66 -6.05
C THR A 50 4.10 -1.09 -7.37
N ALA A 51 5.30 -1.48 -7.82
CA ALA A 51 5.97 -0.93 -9.01
C ALA A 51 5.40 -1.39 -10.37
N LEU A 52 4.34 -2.21 -10.38
CA LEU A 52 3.74 -2.79 -11.60
C LEU A 52 2.25 -2.39 -11.75
N SER A 53 1.86 -1.15 -11.44
CA SER A 53 0.47 -0.69 -11.59
C SER A 53 0.35 0.71 -12.17
#